data_AF-R1F4Q2-F1
#
_entry.id   AF-R1F4Q2-F1
#
_cell.length_a   1.000
_cell.length_b   1.000
_cell.length_c   1.000
_cell.angle_alpha   90.00
_cell.angle_beta   90.00
_cell.angle_gamma   90.00
#
_symmetry.space_group_name_H-M   'P 1'
#
loop_
_entity.id
_entity.type
_entity.pdbx_description
1 polymer ?
#
loop_
_entity_poly.entity_id
_entity_poly.type
_entity_poly.pdbx_seq_one_letter_code
_entity_poly.pdbx_strand_id
1 'polypeptide(L)'
;MLEGWRKWGGGDLEPVLTSGAAALLDAQWIIRHAEAGGVLAHRQALPKEAFVSLADLVEATTEYGSLPVAALSYPWLTKDHPDPRGANLSRVARALKALLSDHPSLGKPLIPRLGVFWDFGSLHQHPDPANGVMRTEEQNALFKQGLSCLGTLYSHQHTWVLRLTSFPDGHKAEDQAEGTNVAKYFDRGWCYTEASWAGLTKAGYLSLDLGKMRAGVEYGLNSLLGDCTQDGGRRPPLLPSAFAAELETKSFTNGKDDKPLVKRLYEAAFKEQFGKATELKYDGLGWGDAEAAQLAEVLASGAAPRLEWLNLRGNKISDEGCKALAATLKEGAAPSLKARDAPLATRPSPAQC
;
A
#
# COMPACT_ATOMS: atom_id res chain seq x y z
N MET A 1 9.34 -4.83 -22.81
CA MET A 1 9.15 -3.83 -21.74
C MET A 1 7.67 -3.58 -21.48
N LEU A 2 6.91 -3.02 -22.44
CA LEU A 2 5.46 -2.80 -22.28
C LEU A 2 4.65 -4.08 -21.99
N GLU A 3 5.02 -5.20 -22.62
CA GLU A 3 4.40 -6.50 -22.34
C GLU A 3 4.60 -6.95 -20.88
N GLY A 4 5.78 -6.69 -20.30
CA GLY A 4 6.06 -6.98 -18.90
C GLY A 4 5.26 -6.09 -17.94
N TRP A 5 5.19 -4.79 -18.23
CA TRP A 5 4.33 -3.84 -17.52
C TRP A 5 2.87 -4.30 -17.49
N ARG A 6 2.31 -4.65 -18.65
CA ARG A 6 0.91 -5.10 -18.76
C ARG A 6 0.68 -6.49 -18.18
N LYS A 7 1.65 -7.40 -18.27
CA LYS A 7 1.61 -8.72 -17.63
C LYS A 7 1.38 -8.60 -16.12
N TRP A 8 2.00 -7.61 -15.48
CA TRP A 8 1.83 -7.34 -14.04
C TRP A 8 0.67 -6.40 -13.74
N GLY A 9 -0.26 -6.17 -14.67
CA GLY A 9 -1.44 -5.34 -14.45
C GLY A 9 -1.22 -3.84 -14.56
N GLY A 10 -0.04 -3.38 -15.02
CA GLY A 10 0.27 -1.96 -15.16
C GLY A 10 -0.70 -1.18 -16.07
N GLY A 11 -1.42 -1.88 -16.94
CA GLY A 11 -2.52 -1.31 -17.74
C GLY A 11 -3.60 -0.63 -16.88
N ASP A 12 -3.84 -1.12 -15.67
CA ASP A 12 -4.81 -0.53 -14.72
C ASP A 12 -4.38 0.89 -14.27
N LEU A 13 -3.08 1.20 -14.36
CA LEU A 13 -2.50 2.48 -13.96
C LEU A 13 -2.27 3.44 -15.15
N GLU A 14 -2.22 2.93 -16.39
CA GLU A 14 -1.97 3.75 -17.58
C GLU A 14 -2.91 4.97 -17.71
N PRO A 15 -4.23 4.88 -17.46
CA PRO A 15 -5.14 6.02 -17.61
C PRO A 15 -4.83 7.20 -16.68
N VAL A 16 -4.55 6.93 -15.39
CA VAL A 16 -4.27 8.00 -14.42
C VAL A 16 -2.87 8.60 -14.61
N LEU A 17 -1.90 7.78 -15.00
CA LEU A 17 -0.53 8.25 -15.25
C LEU A 17 -0.43 9.05 -16.54
N THR A 18 -1.09 8.60 -17.61
CA THR A 18 -1.04 9.27 -18.93
C THR A 18 -1.77 10.60 -18.93
N SER A 19 -2.90 10.69 -18.23
CA SER A 19 -3.65 11.95 -18.08
C SER A 19 -2.93 12.99 -17.21
N GLY A 20 -1.92 12.57 -16.43
CA GLY A 20 -1.31 13.40 -15.41
C GLY A 20 -2.21 13.63 -14.20
N ALA A 21 -3.30 12.88 -14.04
CA ALA A 21 -4.15 12.97 -12.85
C ALA A 21 -3.36 12.60 -11.58
N ALA A 22 -2.47 11.60 -11.68
CA ALA A 22 -1.48 11.27 -10.67
C ALA A 22 -0.07 11.42 -11.25
N ALA A 23 0.76 12.27 -10.64
CA ALA A 23 2.16 12.40 -10.99
C ALA A 23 3.02 11.62 -9.98
N LEU A 24 3.84 10.68 -10.45
CA LEU A 24 4.70 9.89 -9.56
C LEU A 24 6.04 10.59 -9.38
N LEU A 25 6.49 10.69 -8.14
CA LEU A 25 7.79 11.24 -7.78
C LEU A 25 8.87 10.20 -8.06
N ASP A 26 10.01 10.61 -8.61
CA ASP A 26 11.16 9.73 -8.78
C ASP A 26 11.78 9.45 -7.40
N ALA A 27 11.86 8.17 -7.00
CA ALA A 27 12.45 7.76 -5.74
C ALA A 27 13.90 8.28 -5.57
N GLN A 28 14.69 8.35 -6.64
CA GLN A 28 16.05 8.87 -6.58
C GLN A 28 16.06 10.38 -6.33
N TRP A 29 15.07 11.12 -6.85
CA TRP A 29 14.91 12.53 -6.53
C TRP A 29 14.51 12.73 -5.06
N ILE A 30 13.57 11.93 -4.56
CA ILE A 30 13.16 11.96 -3.13
C ILE A 30 14.38 11.75 -2.22
N ILE A 31 15.21 10.74 -2.52
CA ILE A 31 16.42 10.44 -1.75
C ILE A 31 17.35 11.64 -1.71
N ARG A 32 17.71 12.21 -2.87
CA ARG A 32 18.61 13.37 -2.93
C ARG A 32 18.03 14.59 -2.22
N HIS A 33 16.73 14.84 -2.38
CA HIS A 33 16.05 15.97 -1.73
C HIS A 33 16.07 15.85 -0.21
N ALA A 34 15.86 14.64 0.31
CA ALA A 34 15.94 14.36 1.73
C ALA A 34 17.38 14.47 2.28
N GLU A 35 18.37 13.93 1.56
CA GLU A 35 19.78 13.99 1.94
C GLU A 35 20.32 15.44 1.94
N ALA A 36 19.74 16.32 1.13
CA ALA A 36 20.02 17.76 1.14
C ALA A 36 19.30 18.52 2.27
N GLY A 37 18.55 17.85 3.15
CA GLY A 37 17.80 18.46 4.23
C GLY A 37 16.52 19.17 3.78
N GLY A 38 16.00 18.82 2.60
CA GLY A 38 14.80 19.41 2.02
C GLY A 38 13.52 19.03 2.78
N VAL A 39 12.46 19.79 2.48
CA VAL A 39 11.07 19.47 2.85
C VAL A 39 10.29 19.33 1.55
N LEU A 40 9.42 18.33 1.45
CA LEU A 40 8.65 18.08 0.24
C LEU A 40 7.65 19.22 0.01
N ALA A 41 7.73 19.90 -1.13
CA ALA A 41 6.72 20.88 -1.52
C ALA A 41 5.49 20.21 -2.13
N HIS A 42 4.37 20.94 -2.18
CA HIS A 42 3.16 20.48 -2.88
C HIS A 42 3.41 20.34 -4.39
N ARG A 43 2.63 19.49 -5.06
CA ARG A 43 2.80 19.15 -6.49
C ARG A 43 3.12 20.34 -7.41
N GLN A 44 2.39 21.44 -7.29
CA GLN A 44 2.53 22.60 -8.18
C GLN A 44 3.86 23.35 -8.01
N ALA A 45 4.54 23.21 -6.88
CA ALA A 45 5.82 23.86 -6.59
C ALA A 45 7.03 22.95 -6.84
N LEU A 46 6.80 21.67 -7.14
CA LEU A 46 7.88 20.73 -7.43
C LEU A 46 8.45 20.93 -8.84
N PRO A 47 9.78 20.82 -9.01
CA PRO A 47 10.39 20.97 -10.31
C PRO A 47 10.12 19.75 -11.19
N LYS A 48 10.28 19.88 -12.51
CA LYS A 48 9.90 18.81 -13.46
C LYS A 48 10.70 17.52 -13.24
N GLU A 49 11.97 17.64 -12.86
CA GLU A 49 12.85 16.52 -12.54
C GLU A 49 12.49 15.76 -11.26
N ALA A 50 11.52 16.25 -10.48
CA ALA A 50 10.97 15.51 -9.36
C ALA A 50 10.11 14.32 -9.80
N PHE A 51 9.63 14.32 -11.05
CA PHE A 51 8.67 13.35 -11.55
C PHE A 51 9.31 12.31 -12.48
N VAL A 52 8.77 11.08 -12.44
CA VAL A 52 9.15 9.99 -13.33
C VAL A 52 8.05 9.74 -14.37
N SER A 53 8.45 9.43 -15.62
CA SER A 53 7.50 9.22 -16.71
C SER A 53 6.95 7.79 -16.74
N LEU A 54 5.80 7.58 -17.38
CA LEU A 54 5.28 6.22 -17.63
C LEU A 54 6.27 5.38 -18.45
N ALA A 55 6.98 5.97 -19.40
CA ALA A 55 7.98 5.27 -20.20
C ALA A 55 9.12 4.71 -19.34
N ASP A 56 9.63 5.52 -18.40
CA ASP A 56 10.65 5.10 -17.45
C ASP A 56 10.18 3.95 -16.55
N LEU A 57 8.90 3.97 -16.12
CA LEU A 57 8.32 2.91 -15.30
C LEU A 57 8.13 1.62 -16.10
N VAL A 58 7.71 1.71 -17.35
CA VAL A 58 7.60 0.57 -18.26
C VAL A 58 8.97 -0.06 -18.51
N GLU A 59 10.01 0.75 -18.68
CA GLU A 59 11.39 0.29 -18.83
C GLU A 59 11.94 -0.35 -17.55
N ALA A 60 11.64 0.23 -16.39
CA ALA A 60 12.07 -0.28 -15.09
C ALA A 60 11.36 -1.57 -14.65
N THR A 61 10.34 -2.03 -15.38
CA THR A 61 9.58 -3.23 -15.01
C THR A 61 10.40 -4.49 -15.25
N THR A 62 10.62 -5.26 -14.18
CA THR A 62 11.40 -6.50 -14.21
C THR A 62 10.51 -7.74 -14.25
N GLU A 63 11.13 -8.91 -14.40
CA GLU A 63 10.45 -10.20 -14.33
C GLU A 63 10.06 -10.62 -12.90
N TYR A 64 10.43 -9.84 -11.88
CA TYR A 64 10.33 -10.21 -10.46
C TYR A 64 8.96 -9.95 -9.81
N GLY A 65 7.88 -9.83 -10.59
CA GLY A 65 6.51 -9.91 -10.06
C GLY A 65 5.98 -8.67 -9.35
N SER A 66 6.58 -7.50 -9.57
CA SER A 66 6.09 -6.22 -9.03
C SER A 66 6.19 -5.09 -10.06
N LEU A 67 5.26 -4.14 -10.01
CA LEU A 67 5.36 -2.89 -10.75
C LEU A 67 6.30 -1.92 -10.03
N PRO A 68 7.07 -1.09 -10.75
CA PRO A 68 7.91 -0.05 -10.18
C PRO A 68 7.11 1.18 -9.70
N VAL A 69 5.98 0.94 -9.04
CA VAL A 69 5.07 1.97 -8.51
C VAL A 69 4.82 1.71 -7.03
N ALA A 70 5.10 2.70 -6.19
CA ALA A 70 4.79 2.72 -4.77
C ALA A 70 3.72 3.77 -4.47
N ALA A 71 2.89 3.52 -3.46
CA ALA A 71 1.97 4.49 -2.87
C ALA A 71 2.30 4.69 -1.39
N LEU A 72 2.41 5.93 -0.95
CA LEU A 72 2.71 6.29 0.44
C LEU A 72 1.41 6.61 1.19
N SER A 73 1.12 5.82 2.23
CA SER A 73 0.04 6.08 3.17
C SER A 73 0.59 6.63 4.48
N TYR A 74 0.07 7.77 4.93
CA TYR A 74 0.68 8.51 6.02
C TYR A 74 -0.29 9.54 6.64
N PRO A 75 -0.13 9.86 7.93
CA PRO A 75 -0.93 10.89 8.57
C PRO A 75 -0.34 12.28 8.26
N TRP A 76 -1.20 13.24 7.91
CA TRP A 76 -0.81 14.65 7.94
C TRP A 76 -0.47 15.07 9.37
N LEU A 77 0.75 15.57 9.58
CA LEU A 77 1.24 15.98 10.90
C LEU A 77 0.67 17.34 11.36
N THR A 78 0.34 18.21 10.42
CA THR A 78 -0.29 19.52 10.70
C THR A 78 -1.42 19.77 9.72
N LYS A 79 -2.21 20.83 9.95
CA LYS A 79 -3.29 21.25 9.06
C LYS A 79 -2.77 21.68 7.67
N ASP A 80 -1.68 22.43 7.63
CA ASP A 80 -1.23 23.12 6.42
C ASP A 80 -0.17 22.34 5.65
N HIS A 81 0.58 21.48 6.34
CA HIS A 81 1.64 20.68 5.72
C HIS A 81 1.70 19.28 6.33
N PRO A 82 1.82 18.22 5.51
CA PRO A 82 1.79 16.88 6.05
C PRO A 82 3.09 16.48 6.75
N ASP A 83 4.24 17.07 6.40
CA ASP A 83 5.54 16.81 7.02
C ASP A 83 6.43 18.07 7.10
N PRO A 84 6.08 19.07 7.94
CA PRO A 84 6.70 20.40 7.90
C PRO A 84 8.20 20.42 8.26
N ARG A 85 8.71 19.35 8.88
CA ARG A 85 10.12 19.23 9.28
C ARG A 85 10.91 18.22 8.42
N GLY A 86 10.29 17.62 7.39
CA GLY A 86 10.94 16.63 6.53
C GLY A 86 11.30 15.31 7.23
N ALA A 87 10.71 15.02 8.39
CA ALA A 87 11.07 13.84 9.17
C ALA A 87 10.52 12.55 8.54
N ASN A 88 9.30 12.59 8.02
CA ASN A 88 8.73 11.50 7.25
C ASN A 88 9.46 11.35 5.90
N LEU A 89 9.82 12.47 5.25
CA LEU A 89 10.63 12.48 4.03
C LEU A 89 11.96 11.77 4.22
N SER A 90 12.69 12.06 5.31
CA SER A 90 13.95 11.38 5.64
C SER A 90 13.75 9.87 5.86
N ARG A 91 12.69 9.48 6.57
CA ARG A 91 12.36 8.06 6.80
C ARG A 91 12.02 7.33 5.50
N VAL A 92 11.20 7.94 4.65
CA VAL A 92 10.83 7.40 3.33
C VAL A 92 12.07 7.28 2.44
N ALA A 93 12.94 8.29 2.39
CA ALA A 93 14.19 8.25 1.61
C ALA A 93 15.10 7.08 2.02
N ARG A 94 15.26 6.81 3.32
CA ARG A 94 16.01 5.64 3.81
C ARG A 94 15.42 4.33 3.32
N ALA A 95 14.08 4.19 3.34
CA ALA A 95 13.40 3.01 2.83
C ALA A 95 13.56 2.86 1.30
N LEU A 96 13.43 3.95 0.54
CA LEU A 96 13.61 3.94 -0.91
C LEU A 96 15.05 3.55 -1.29
N LYS A 97 16.06 4.06 -0.56
CA LYS A 97 17.47 3.69 -0.75
C LYS A 97 17.68 2.18 -0.56
N ALA A 98 17.05 1.59 0.45
CA ALA A 98 17.10 0.15 0.68
C ALA A 98 16.37 -0.65 -0.42
N LEU A 99 15.22 -0.17 -0.92
CA LEU A 99 14.47 -0.84 -2.00
C LEU A 99 15.21 -0.82 -3.35
N LEU A 100 15.95 0.25 -3.63
CA LEU A 100 16.75 0.41 -4.87
C LEU A 100 18.14 -0.24 -4.76
N SER A 101 18.52 -0.76 -3.59
CA SER A 101 19.81 -1.44 -3.39
C SER A 101 19.86 -2.80 -4.09
N ASP A 102 21.08 -3.29 -4.33
CA ASP A 102 21.28 -4.61 -4.93
C ASP A 102 20.67 -5.72 -4.07
N HIS A 103 19.94 -6.61 -4.72
CA HIS A 103 19.44 -7.81 -4.07
C HIS A 103 20.65 -8.71 -3.75
N PRO A 104 20.88 -9.10 -2.47
CA PRO A 104 22.09 -9.79 -2.06
C PRO A 104 22.39 -11.07 -2.85
N SER A 105 21.35 -11.80 -3.25
CA SER A 105 21.50 -13.05 -4.03
C SER A 105 21.55 -12.85 -5.55
N LEU A 106 21.10 -11.70 -6.06
CA LEU A 106 21.07 -11.46 -7.52
C LEU A 106 22.21 -10.56 -7.99
N GLY A 107 22.85 -9.81 -7.07
CA GLY A 107 23.91 -8.85 -7.41
C GLY A 107 23.43 -7.68 -8.27
N LYS A 108 22.11 -7.41 -8.28
CA LYS A 108 21.46 -6.31 -9.00
C LYS A 108 20.15 -5.91 -8.30
N PRO A 109 19.60 -4.71 -8.52
CA PRO A 109 18.36 -4.29 -7.87
C PRO A 109 17.15 -5.12 -8.36
N LEU A 110 16.21 -5.42 -7.46
CA LEU A 110 14.90 -5.97 -7.86
C LEU A 110 14.08 -4.94 -8.64
N ILE A 111 14.24 -3.68 -8.25
CA ILE A 111 13.54 -2.53 -8.79
C ILE A 111 14.59 -1.48 -9.13
N PRO A 112 15.03 -1.38 -10.39
CA PRO A 112 16.08 -0.45 -10.79
C PRO A 112 15.62 1.02 -10.69
N ARG A 113 14.32 1.27 -10.76
CA ARG A 113 13.72 2.61 -10.61
C ARG A 113 12.31 2.47 -10.04
N LEU A 114 11.90 3.42 -9.20
CA LEU A 114 10.61 3.39 -8.51
C LEU A 114 9.95 4.76 -8.57
N GLY A 115 8.71 4.80 -9.04
CA GLY A 115 7.83 5.97 -8.93
C GLY A 115 7.02 5.92 -7.64
N VAL A 116 6.93 7.03 -6.92
CA VAL A 116 6.24 7.12 -5.64
C VAL A 116 5.04 8.05 -5.77
N PHE A 117 3.84 7.51 -5.57
CA PHE A 117 2.63 8.26 -5.33
C PHE A 117 2.65 8.76 -3.88
N TRP A 118 2.83 10.06 -3.72
CA TRP A 118 2.75 10.77 -2.45
C TRP A 118 1.70 11.86 -2.63
N ASP A 119 0.47 11.65 -2.14
CA ASP A 119 -0.71 12.47 -2.46
C ASP A 119 -0.45 14.00 -2.52
N PHE A 120 0.32 14.56 -1.59
CA PHE A 120 0.71 15.96 -1.51
C PHE A 120 1.56 16.44 -2.70
N GLY A 121 2.52 15.61 -3.13
CA GLY A 121 3.35 15.84 -4.31
C GLY A 121 2.76 15.28 -5.61
N SER A 122 1.78 14.37 -5.53
CA SER A 122 1.26 13.62 -6.67
C SER A 122 -0.10 14.09 -7.18
N LEU A 123 -0.92 14.72 -6.34
CA LEU A 123 -2.21 15.30 -6.70
C LEU A 123 -2.16 16.82 -6.65
N HIS A 124 -3.01 17.49 -7.45
CA HIS A 124 -3.16 18.95 -7.37
C HIS A 124 -3.78 19.35 -6.03
N GLN A 125 -3.05 20.16 -5.24
CA GLN A 125 -3.48 20.59 -3.90
C GLN A 125 -4.44 21.79 -3.95
N HIS A 126 -5.25 21.95 -2.90
CA HIS A 126 -6.26 23.01 -2.78
C HIS A 126 -6.51 23.48 -1.34
N PRO A 127 -6.43 24.81 -1.08
CA PRO A 127 -5.69 25.79 -1.87
C PRO A 127 -4.21 25.41 -1.96
N ASP A 128 -3.44 26.01 -2.86
CA ASP A 128 -1.98 25.96 -2.78
C ASP A 128 -1.57 26.44 -1.36
N PRO A 129 -0.85 25.63 -0.56
CA PRO A 129 -0.54 25.97 0.83
C PRO A 129 0.35 27.21 1.00
N ALA A 130 1.10 27.62 -0.03
CA ALA A 130 2.06 28.72 0.01
C ALA A 130 1.42 30.07 -0.34
N ASN A 131 0.45 30.12 -1.27
CA ASN A 131 -0.12 31.37 -1.80
C ASN A 131 -1.65 31.43 -1.71
N GLY A 132 -2.31 30.39 -1.22
CA GLY A 132 -3.77 30.34 -1.17
C GLY A 132 -4.45 30.20 -2.54
N VAL A 133 -3.69 29.86 -3.58
CA VAL A 133 -4.20 29.82 -4.96
C VAL A 133 -5.12 28.62 -5.16
N MET A 134 -6.30 28.87 -5.72
CA MET A 134 -7.29 27.83 -6.00
C MET A 134 -6.87 27.00 -7.20
N ARG A 135 -7.34 25.74 -7.26
CA ARG A 135 -7.15 24.90 -8.44
C ARG A 135 -7.91 25.48 -9.61
N THR A 136 -7.32 25.47 -10.80
CA THR A 136 -8.08 25.70 -12.04
C THR A 136 -9.12 24.60 -12.25
N GLU A 137 -10.06 24.81 -13.18
CA GLU A 137 -11.08 23.79 -13.51
C GLU A 137 -10.43 22.49 -13.99
N GLU A 138 -9.38 22.59 -14.81
CA GLU A 138 -8.61 21.47 -15.32
C GLU A 138 -7.89 20.73 -14.19
N GLN A 139 -7.24 21.46 -13.28
CA GLN A 139 -6.58 20.87 -12.11
C GLN A 139 -7.58 20.18 -11.18
N ASN A 140 -8.79 20.72 -11.04
CA ASN A 140 -9.85 20.12 -10.25
C ASN A 140 -10.40 18.85 -10.91
N ALA A 141 -10.51 18.82 -12.24
CA ALA A 141 -10.88 17.61 -12.98
C ALA A 141 -9.82 16.50 -12.81
N LEU A 142 -8.54 16.84 -12.98
CA LEU A 142 -7.42 15.92 -12.75
C LEU A 142 -7.37 15.43 -11.30
N PHE A 143 -7.62 16.30 -10.32
CA PHE A 143 -7.69 15.90 -8.92
C PHE A 143 -8.81 14.88 -8.66
N LYS A 144 -10.01 15.13 -9.17
CA LYS A 144 -11.14 14.19 -9.01
C LYS A 144 -10.83 12.85 -9.67
N GLN A 145 -10.20 12.86 -10.85
CA GLN A 145 -9.73 11.66 -11.51
C GLN A 145 -8.68 10.91 -10.66
N GLY A 146 -7.68 11.60 -10.13
CA GLY A 146 -6.66 11.00 -9.25
C GLY A 146 -7.25 10.46 -7.94
N LEU A 147 -8.21 11.16 -7.34
CA LEU A 147 -8.92 10.68 -6.17
C LEU A 147 -9.70 9.39 -6.45
N SER A 148 -10.29 9.27 -7.65
CA SER A 148 -11.05 8.08 -8.03
C SER A 148 -10.17 6.83 -8.22
N CYS A 149 -8.88 6.98 -8.48
CA CYS A 149 -7.96 5.86 -8.73
C CYS A 149 -7.19 5.41 -7.48
N LEU A 150 -7.38 6.05 -6.31
CA LEU A 150 -6.67 5.67 -5.08
C LEU A 150 -6.91 4.19 -4.73
N GLY A 151 -8.16 3.74 -4.87
CA GLY A 151 -8.51 2.33 -4.68
C GLY A 151 -7.66 1.42 -5.55
N THR A 152 -7.52 1.71 -6.84
CA THR A 152 -6.64 0.96 -7.75
C THR A 152 -5.18 1.02 -7.29
N LEU A 153 -4.61 2.21 -7.07
CA LEU A 153 -3.20 2.37 -6.68
C LEU A 153 -2.83 1.57 -5.43
N TYR A 154 -3.61 1.71 -4.35
CA TYR A 154 -3.32 1.06 -3.08
C TYR A 154 -3.72 -0.41 -3.03
N SER A 155 -4.74 -0.84 -3.80
CA SER A 155 -5.21 -2.23 -3.77
C SER A 155 -4.54 -3.12 -4.81
N HIS A 156 -4.00 -2.56 -5.89
CA HIS A 156 -3.40 -3.30 -6.99
C HIS A 156 -2.37 -4.31 -6.50
N GLN A 157 -2.49 -5.56 -6.98
CA GLN A 157 -1.77 -6.71 -6.43
C GLN A 157 -0.23 -6.57 -6.50
N HIS A 158 0.27 -5.83 -7.49
CA HIS A 158 1.71 -5.68 -7.78
C HIS A 158 2.30 -4.30 -7.50
N THR A 159 1.54 -3.36 -6.91
CA THR A 159 2.10 -2.08 -6.43
C THR A 159 2.67 -2.21 -5.04
N TRP A 160 3.64 -1.35 -4.71
CA TRP A 160 4.18 -1.23 -3.36
C TRP A 160 3.32 -0.26 -2.55
N VAL A 161 3.14 -0.53 -1.26
CA VAL A 161 2.52 0.40 -0.32
C VAL A 161 3.46 0.61 0.86
N LEU A 162 3.88 1.85 1.05
CA LEU A 162 4.72 2.27 2.15
C LEU A 162 3.83 2.97 3.19
N ARG A 163 3.82 2.50 4.44
CA ARG A 163 2.93 3.00 5.49
C ARG A 163 3.73 3.63 6.60
N LEU A 164 3.44 4.88 6.93
CA LEU A 164 4.02 5.59 8.07
C LEU A 164 3.07 5.47 9.27
N THR A 165 3.07 4.31 9.92
CA THR A 165 2.12 3.99 11.01
C THR A 165 2.47 4.64 12.35
N SER A 166 3.70 5.11 12.51
CA SER A 166 4.20 5.82 13.68
C SER A 166 4.60 7.24 13.34
N PHE A 167 4.38 8.17 14.28
CA PHE A 167 4.81 9.54 14.12
C PHE A 167 6.35 9.69 14.20
N PRO A 168 6.91 10.79 13.68
CA PRO A 168 8.30 11.14 13.93
C PRO A 168 8.61 11.35 15.41
N ASP A 169 9.88 11.14 15.79
CA ASP A 169 10.34 11.41 17.15
C ASP A 169 10.11 12.88 17.51
N GLY A 170 9.66 13.11 18.75
CA GLY A 170 9.33 14.45 19.24
C GLY A 170 8.01 15.02 18.71
N HIS A 171 7.24 14.27 17.90
CA HIS A 171 5.86 14.64 17.59
C HIS A 171 4.94 14.28 18.77
N LYS A 172 4.49 15.29 19.51
CA LYS A 172 3.54 15.11 20.61
C LYS A 172 2.20 15.75 20.28
N ALA A 173 1.12 15.06 20.64
CA ALA A 173 -0.25 15.54 20.44
C ALA A 173 -0.51 16.86 21.17
N GLU A 174 0.02 17.01 22.39
CA GLU A 174 -0.11 18.22 23.24
C GLU A 174 0.56 19.47 22.64
N ASP A 175 1.55 19.29 21.76
CA ASP A 175 2.29 20.39 21.13
C ASP A 175 1.64 20.85 19.81
N GLN A 176 0.54 20.21 19.37
CA GLN A 176 -0.10 20.54 18.10
C GLN A 176 -1.12 21.66 18.25
N ALA A 177 -1.19 22.51 17.22
CA ALA A 177 -2.19 23.58 17.17
C ALA A 177 -3.62 23.03 17.23
N GLU A 178 -4.53 23.79 17.85
CA GLU A 178 -5.94 23.43 17.97
C GLU A 178 -6.56 23.10 16.60
N GLY A 179 -7.32 22.01 16.53
CA GLY A 179 -7.90 21.50 15.29
C GLY A 179 -6.99 20.60 14.44
N THR A 180 -5.73 20.38 14.84
CA THR A 180 -4.88 19.35 14.24
C THR A 180 -5.43 17.97 14.60
N ASN A 181 -5.66 17.11 13.59
CA ASN A 181 -5.96 15.72 13.89
C ASN A 181 -4.70 15.07 14.47
N VAL A 182 -4.78 14.62 15.72
CA VAL A 182 -3.71 13.92 16.47
C VAL A 182 -3.99 12.42 16.61
N ALA A 183 -5.05 11.91 15.97
CA ALA A 183 -5.39 10.50 15.97
C ALA A 183 -4.23 9.68 15.40
N LYS A 184 -4.04 8.47 15.95
CA LYS A 184 -3.05 7.52 15.45
C LYS A 184 -3.40 7.06 14.04
N TYR A 185 -2.44 6.49 13.33
CA TYR A 185 -2.58 6.10 11.93
C TYR A 185 -3.87 5.30 11.65
N PHE A 186 -4.14 4.23 12.40
CA PHE A 186 -5.34 3.39 12.18
C PHE A 186 -6.66 4.01 12.66
N ASP A 187 -6.62 5.16 13.32
CA ASP A 187 -7.79 5.91 13.77
C ASP A 187 -8.16 7.05 12.80
N ARG A 188 -7.40 7.19 11.70
CA ARG A 188 -7.68 8.12 10.60
C ARG A 188 -8.32 7.36 9.44
N GLY A 189 -9.48 7.84 8.98
CA GLY A 189 -10.29 7.15 7.98
C GLY A 189 -9.54 6.87 6.68
N TRP A 190 -8.81 7.85 6.14
CA TRP A 190 -8.01 7.65 4.92
C TRP A 190 -6.85 6.67 5.13
N CYS A 191 -6.02 6.85 6.16
CA CYS A 191 -4.92 5.94 6.47
C CYS A 191 -5.42 4.49 6.70
N TYR A 192 -6.53 4.34 7.44
CA TYR A 192 -7.17 3.05 7.66
C TYR A 192 -7.62 2.40 6.35
N THR A 193 -8.21 3.18 5.44
CA THR A 193 -8.66 2.72 4.11
C THR A 193 -7.50 2.29 3.24
N GLU A 194 -6.45 3.09 3.17
CA GLU A 194 -5.25 2.81 2.38
C GLU A 194 -4.53 1.55 2.87
N ALA A 195 -4.43 1.38 4.19
CA ALA A 195 -3.92 0.16 4.79
C ALA A 195 -4.82 -1.06 4.49
N SER A 196 -6.14 -0.88 4.49
CA SER A 196 -7.09 -1.94 4.17
C SER A 196 -7.01 -2.36 2.70
N TRP A 197 -6.89 -1.41 1.77
CA TRP A 197 -6.62 -1.69 0.36
C TRP A 197 -5.31 -2.46 0.17
N ALA A 198 -4.25 -2.04 0.87
CA ALA A 198 -2.97 -2.72 0.84
C ALA A 198 -3.03 -4.15 1.43
N GLY A 199 -4.05 -4.46 2.23
CA GLY A 199 -4.30 -5.79 2.79
C GLY A 199 -5.09 -6.73 1.87
N LEU A 200 -5.60 -6.26 0.72
CA LEU A 200 -6.58 -7.02 -0.07
C LEU A 200 -6.04 -8.25 -0.78
N THR A 201 -5.07 -8.13 -1.69
CA THR A 201 -4.60 -9.29 -2.50
C THR A 201 -3.09 -9.30 -2.75
N LYS A 202 -2.39 -8.20 -2.44
CA LYS A 202 -0.95 -8.08 -2.65
C LYS A 202 -0.15 -8.92 -1.67
N ALA A 203 1.07 -9.29 -2.07
CA ALA A 203 1.99 -10.04 -1.23
C ALA A 203 2.46 -9.23 0.00
N GLY A 204 2.85 -9.92 1.08
CA GLY A 204 3.32 -9.28 2.32
C GLY A 204 4.44 -8.28 2.09
N TYR A 205 5.45 -8.68 1.32
CA TYR A 205 6.63 -7.86 1.00
C TYR A 205 6.32 -6.61 0.15
N LEU A 206 5.12 -6.47 -0.40
CA LEU A 206 4.68 -5.28 -1.15
C LEU A 206 3.96 -4.27 -0.24
N SER A 207 3.74 -4.55 1.04
CA SER A 207 3.13 -3.61 1.99
C SER A 207 4.03 -3.44 3.23
N LEU A 208 4.83 -2.38 3.22
CA LEU A 208 5.85 -2.14 4.23
C LEU A 208 5.37 -1.12 5.26
N ASP A 209 5.43 -1.49 6.52
CA ASP A 209 5.23 -0.60 7.65
C ASP A 209 6.55 0.10 8.02
N LEU A 210 6.78 1.28 7.43
CA LEU A 210 7.95 2.10 7.71
C LEU A 210 7.94 2.66 9.14
N GLY A 211 6.79 2.61 9.84
CA GLY A 211 6.71 2.96 11.25
C GLY A 211 7.53 2.05 12.17
N LYS A 212 7.91 0.86 11.67
CA LYS A 212 8.76 -0.13 12.36
C LYS A 212 10.25 0.04 12.11
N MET A 213 10.65 0.95 11.23
CA MET A 213 12.06 1.21 10.97
C MET A 213 12.77 1.70 12.24
N ARG A 214 13.93 1.13 12.51
CA ARG A 214 14.79 1.47 13.65
C ARG A 214 15.56 2.76 13.40
N ALA A 215 15.63 3.60 14.44
CA ALA A 215 16.47 4.79 14.45
C ALA A 215 17.96 4.41 14.40
N GLY A 216 18.77 5.17 13.67
CA GLY A 216 20.22 4.97 13.58
C GLY A 216 20.70 3.71 12.84
N VAL A 217 19.79 2.90 12.29
CA VAL A 217 20.13 1.68 11.55
C VAL A 217 20.18 1.95 10.04
N GLU A 218 21.26 1.52 9.38
CA GLU A 218 21.30 1.48 7.92
C GLU A 218 20.54 0.24 7.41
N TYR A 219 19.69 0.44 6.41
CA TYR A 219 18.84 -0.60 5.86
C TYR A 219 19.33 -1.01 4.47
N GLY A 220 19.56 -2.32 4.30
CA GLY A 220 19.50 -2.97 2.98
C GLY A 220 18.11 -3.56 2.74
N LEU A 221 17.88 -4.07 1.52
CA LEU A 221 16.59 -4.65 1.11
C LEU A 221 16.05 -5.68 2.11
N ASN A 222 16.83 -6.72 2.45
CA ASN A 222 16.35 -7.81 3.32
C ASN A 222 16.02 -7.35 4.74
N SER A 223 16.84 -6.47 5.33
CA SER A 223 16.56 -5.90 6.65
C SER A 223 15.32 -5.03 6.65
N LEU A 224 15.06 -4.30 5.56
CA LEU A 224 13.86 -3.46 5.43
C LEU A 224 12.62 -4.34 5.34
N LEU A 225 12.63 -5.34 4.45
CA LEU A 225 11.52 -6.27 4.31
C LEU A 225 11.27 -7.02 5.63
N GLY A 226 12.33 -7.49 6.30
CA GLY A 226 12.24 -8.15 7.60
C GLY A 226 11.51 -7.31 8.64
N ASP A 227 12.03 -6.12 8.97
CA ASP A 227 11.46 -5.30 10.04
C ASP A 227 10.05 -4.76 9.67
N CYS A 228 9.85 -4.34 8.42
CA CYS A 228 8.64 -3.65 7.99
C CYS A 228 7.46 -4.57 7.63
N THR A 229 7.60 -5.90 7.70
CA THR A 229 6.50 -6.85 7.43
C THR A 229 6.05 -7.67 8.64
N GLN A 230 6.78 -7.59 9.76
CA GLN A 230 6.57 -8.40 10.95
C GLN A 230 5.33 -8.00 11.79
N ASP A 231 5.07 -8.77 12.84
CA ASP A 231 4.15 -8.51 13.97
C ASP A 231 2.75 -8.03 13.58
N GLY A 232 2.06 -8.73 12.68
CA GLY A 232 0.67 -8.39 12.35
C GLY A 232 0.52 -7.00 11.74
N GLY A 233 1.60 -6.40 11.24
CA GLY A 233 1.60 -5.03 10.72
C GLY A 233 0.60 -4.84 9.58
N ARG A 234 0.21 -5.93 8.90
CA ARG A 234 -0.84 -5.98 7.90
C ARG A 234 -1.98 -6.89 8.37
N ARG A 235 -3.18 -6.32 8.52
CA ARG A 235 -4.40 -7.05 8.89
C ARG A 235 -4.91 -7.90 7.72
N PRO A 236 -5.64 -9.01 7.99
CA PRO A 236 -6.37 -9.74 6.96
C PRO A 236 -7.42 -8.87 6.25
N PRO A 237 -7.78 -9.21 5.00
CA PRO A 237 -8.81 -8.51 4.25
C PRO A 237 -10.16 -8.57 4.99
N LEU A 238 -10.92 -7.47 4.93
CA LEU A 238 -12.26 -7.38 5.51
C LEU A 238 -13.31 -7.49 4.41
N LEU A 239 -14.43 -8.14 4.72
CA LEU A 239 -15.65 -7.97 3.94
C LEU A 239 -16.04 -6.49 3.89
N PRO A 240 -16.65 -6.00 2.78
CA PRO A 240 -17.09 -4.61 2.69
C PRO A 240 -17.99 -4.14 3.85
N SER A 241 -18.84 -5.02 4.37
CA SER A 241 -19.70 -4.73 5.54
C SER A 241 -18.89 -4.55 6.83
N ALA A 242 -17.92 -5.43 7.10
CA ALA A 242 -17.05 -5.34 8.27
C ALA A 242 -16.15 -4.10 8.21
N PHE A 243 -15.58 -3.81 7.03
CA PHE A 243 -14.84 -2.57 6.79
C PHE A 243 -15.71 -1.33 7.06
N ALA A 244 -16.95 -1.32 6.54
CA ALA A 244 -17.87 -0.20 6.73
C ALA A 244 -18.22 0.02 8.20
N ALA A 245 -18.38 -1.05 8.99
CA ALA A 245 -18.62 -0.97 10.43
C ALA A 245 -17.42 -0.40 11.18
N GLU A 246 -16.20 -0.87 10.89
CA GLU A 246 -14.98 -0.33 11.51
C GLU A 246 -14.73 1.14 11.15
N LEU A 247 -15.03 1.54 9.90
CA LEU A 247 -14.86 2.90 9.42
C LEU A 247 -15.69 3.91 10.22
N GLU A 248 -16.81 3.50 10.83
CA GLU A 248 -17.64 4.39 11.63
C GLU A 248 -16.90 4.97 12.84
N THR A 249 -15.93 4.23 13.37
CA THR A 249 -15.12 4.63 14.52
C THR A 249 -13.97 5.56 14.15
N LYS A 250 -13.73 5.82 12.87
CA LYS A 250 -12.54 6.53 12.38
C LYS A 250 -12.79 8.02 12.18
N SER A 251 -11.75 8.80 12.40
CA SER A 251 -11.76 10.26 12.27
C SER A 251 -11.41 10.72 10.86
N PHE A 252 -12.07 11.76 10.36
CA PHE A 252 -11.75 12.45 9.11
C PHE A 252 -11.41 13.92 9.41
N THR A 253 -10.41 14.45 8.73
CA THR A 253 -9.78 15.75 9.02
C THR A 253 -10.56 16.97 8.54
N ASN A 254 -11.55 16.80 7.63
CA ASN A 254 -12.11 17.93 6.87
C ASN A 254 -13.60 18.23 7.14
N GLY A 255 -14.20 17.69 8.20
CA GLY A 255 -15.61 17.93 8.55
C GLY A 255 -16.63 17.42 7.51
N LYS A 256 -16.19 16.97 6.34
CA LYS A 256 -16.97 16.19 5.38
C LYS A 256 -16.95 14.74 5.81
N ASP A 257 -18.13 14.14 5.85
CA ASP A 257 -18.26 12.71 6.02
C ASP A 257 -17.83 12.02 4.73
N ASP A 258 -16.52 11.78 4.58
CA ASP A 258 -15.97 11.01 3.46
C ASP A 258 -16.30 9.51 3.59
N LYS A 259 -16.91 9.05 4.70
CA LYS A 259 -17.24 7.64 4.92
C LYS A 259 -18.06 7.03 3.77
N PRO A 260 -19.12 7.65 3.23
CA PRO A 260 -19.88 7.08 2.12
C PRO A 260 -19.04 6.91 0.85
N LEU A 261 -18.16 7.88 0.56
CA LEU A 261 -17.21 7.80 -0.56
C LEU A 261 -16.25 6.63 -0.35
N VAL A 262 -15.62 6.58 0.82
CA VAL A 262 -14.60 5.58 1.19
C VAL A 262 -15.17 4.17 1.20
N LYS A 263 -16.37 3.95 1.77
CA LYS A 263 -17.07 2.66 1.75
C LYS A 263 -17.27 2.14 0.33
N ARG A 264 -17.76 3.01 -0.56
CA ARG A 264 -17.98 2.69 -1.97
C ARG A 264 -16.67 2.36 -2.69
N LEU A 265 -15.61 3.14 -2.45
CA LEU A 265 -14.30 2.89 -3.06
C LEU A 265 -13.68 1.59 -2.54
N TYR A 266 -13.82 1.28 -1.26
CA TYR A 266 -13.37 0.02 -0.68
C TYR A 266 -14.11 -1.18 -1.27
N GLU A 267 -15.44 -1.13 -1.32
CA GLU A 267 -16.25 -2.21 -1.90
C GLU A 267 -15.91 -2.47 -3.37
N ALA A 268 -15.72 -1.41 -4.16
CA ALA A 268 -15.32 -1.52 -5.57
C ALA A 268 -13.95 -2.20 -5.71
N ALA A 269 -12.95 -1.74 -4.97
CA ALA A 269 -11.60 -2.32 -4.97
C ALA A 269 -11.61 -3.77 -4.47
N PHE A 270 -12.36 -4.08 -3.41
CA PHE A 270 -12.51 -5.44 -2.89
C PHE A 270 -13.05 -6.38 -3.99
N LYS A 271 -14.16 -6.03 -4.62
CA LYS A 271 -14.78 -6.84 -5.69
C LYS A 271 -13.84 -7.03 -6.88
N GLU A 272 -13.18 -5.95 -7.31
CA GLU A 272 -12.26 -6.01 -8.44
C GLU A 272 -11.04 -6.89 -8.14
N GLN A 273 -10.34 -6.64 -7.03
CA GLN A 273 -9.11 -7.34 -6.71
C GLN A 273 -9.36 -8.82 -6.40
N PHE A 274 -10.37 -9.16 -5.59
CA PHE A 274 -10.68 -10.57 -5.30
C PHE A 274 -11.27 -11.30 -6.50
N GLY A 275 -12.08 -10.63 -7.32
CA GLY A 275 -12.66 -11.22 -8.53
C GLY A 275 -11.62 -11.64 -9.57
N LYS A 276 -10.45 -10.99 -9.60
CA LYS A 276 -9.32 -11.30 -10.49
C LYS A 276 -8.20 -12.13 -9.85
N ALA A 277 -8.16 -12.24 -8.53
CA ALA A 277 -7.08 -12.92 -7.81
C ALA A 277 -7.05 -14.42 -8.10
N THR A 278 -5.94 -14.89 -8.68
CA THR A 278 -5.62 -16.32 -8.83
C THR A 278 -4.66 -16.80 -7.76
N GLU A 279 -3.90 -15.89 -7.14
CA GLU A 279 -2.94 -16.19 -6.10
C GLU A 279 -3.07 -15.20 -4.94
N LEU A 280 -3.03 -15.69 -3.70
CA LEU A 280 -2.95 -14.88 -2.48
C LEU A 280 -1.71 -15.29 -1.67
N LYS A 281 -0.75 -14.35 -1.55
CA LYS A 281 0.54 -14.56 -0.86
C LYS A 281 0.52 -13.90 0.50
N TYR A 282 0.00 -14.62 1.48
CA TYR A 282 -0.24 -14.14 2.85
C TYR A 282 0.73 -14.77 3.85
N ASP A 283 1.90 -15.18 3.41
CA ASP A 283 2.95 -15.71 4.27
C ASP A 283 3.60 -14.65 5.16
N GLY A 284 4.02 -15.07 6.35
CA GLY A 284 4.90 -14.29 7.23
C GLY A 284 4.27 -13.04 7.86
N LEU A 285 2.94 -12.95 7.96
CA LEU A 285 2.25 -11.74 8.44
C LEU A 285 2.05 -11.74 9.96
N GLY A 286 2.36 -12.84 10.63
CA GLY A 286 2.13 -13.01 12.07
C GLY A 286 0.65 -13.20 12.43
N TRP A 287 -0.18 -13.61 11.48
CA TRP A 287 -1.61 -13.90 11.69
C TRP A 287 -1.80 -15.11 12.61
N GLY A 288 -2.79 -15.05 13.49
CA GLY A 288 -3.24 -16.18 14.31
C GLY A 288 -4.61 -16.69 13.88
N ASP A 289 -5.27 -17.44 14.76
CA ASP A 289 -6.56 -18.08 14.48
C ASP A 289 -7.69 -17.09 14.20
N ALA A 290 -7.66 -15.92 14.85
CA ALA A 290 -8.64 -14.86 14.61
C ALA A 290 -8.52 -14.31 13.17
N GLU A 291 -7.30 -14.08 12.70
CA GLU A 291 -7.06 -13.63 11.34
C GLU A 291 -7.37 -14.71 10.30
N ALA A 292 -7.10 -15.98 10.63
CA ALA A 292 -7.49 -17.12 9.80
C ALA A 292 -9.02 -17.22 9.66
N ALA A 293 -9.76 -17.04 10.75
CA ALA A 293 -11.23 -17.02 10.75
C ALA A 293 -11.77 -15.85 9.90
N GLN A 294 -11.18 -14.65 10.02
CA GLN A 294 -11.58 -13.51 9.20
C GLN A 294 -11.32 -13.76 7.70
N LEU A 295 -10.19 -14.39 7.35
CA LEU A 295 -9.94 -14.79 5.96
C LEU A 295 -10.96 -15.84 5.49
N ALA A 296 -11.33 -16.79 6.35
CA ALA A 296 -12.36 -17.78 6.04
C ALA A 296 -13.69 -17.10 5.70
N GLU A 297 -14.13 -16.10 6.44
CA GLU A 297 -15.34 -15.32 6.13
C GLU A 297 -15.28 -14.66 4.74
N VAL A 298 -14.13 -14.10 4.35
CA VAL A 298 -13.92 -13.52 3.02
C VAL A 298 -14.02 -14.57 1.91
N LEU A 299 -13.47 -15.78 2.12
CA LEU A 299 -13.57 -16.86 1.14
C LEU A 299 -15.01 -17.41 1.05
N ALA A 300 -15.67 -17.57 2.20
CA ALA A 300 -17.04 -18.05 2.30
C ALA A 300 -18.05 -17.13 1.59
N SER A 301 -17.75 -15.82 1.50
CA SER A 301 -18.60 -14.88 0.76
C SER A 301 -18.57 -15.07 -0.76
N GLY A 302 -17.74 -15.98 -1.28
CA GLY A 302 -17.60 -16.23 -2.72
C GLY A 302 -16.82 -15.14 -3.46
N ALA A 303 -16.11 -14.26 -2.76
CA ALA A 303 -15.42 -13.11 -3.38
C ALA A 303 -14.26 -13.53 -4.30
N ALA A 304 -13.66 -14.70 -4.07
CA ALA A 304 -12.45 -15.17 -4.74
C ALA A 304 -12.70 -16.41 -5.63
N PRO A 305 -13.54 -16.31 -6.69
CA PRO A 305 -13.95 -17.50 -7.46
C PRO A 305 -12.80 -18.14 -8.26
N ARG A 306 -11.79 -17.34 -8.64
CA ARG A 306 -10.64 -17.74 -9.46
C ARG A 306 -9.41 -18.12 -8.67
N LEU A 307 -9.48 -18.12 -7.33
CA LEU A 307 -8.32 -18.37 -6.48
C LEU A 307 -7.82 -19.80 -6.67
N GLU A 308 -6.59 -19.96 -7.15
CA GLU A 308 -5.94 -21.25 -7.41
C GLU A 308 -4.83 -21.57 -6.41
N TRP A 309 -4.27 -20.54 -5.77
CA TRP A 309 -3.18 -20.70 -4.81
C TRP A 309 -3.31 -19.74 -3.61
N LEU A 310 -3.27 -20.31 -2.40
CA LEU A 310 -3.25 -19.59 -1.14
C LEU A 310 -2.02 -20.01 -0.34
N ASN A 311 -1.19 -19.04 0.04
CA ASN A 311 -0.02 -19.24 0.89
C ASN A 311 -0.21 -18.55 2.24
N LEU A 312 -0.18 -19.33 3.33
CA LEU A 312 -0.32 -18.84 4.71
C LEU A 312 0.90 -19.19 5.57
N ARG A 313 2.00 -19.64 4.96
CA ARG A 313 3.18 -20.13 5.69
C ARG A 313 3.80 -19.07 6.58
N GLY A 314 4.37 -19.49 7.70
CA GLY A 314 5.10 -18.58 8.59
C GLY A 314 4.19 -17.60 9.34
N ASN A 315 2.90 -17.89 9.39
CA ASN A 315 1.97 -17.28 10.34
C ASN A 315 1.98 -18.07 11.66
N LYS A 316 1.20 -17.61 12.63
CA LYS A 316 1.02 -18.19 13.97
C LYS A 316 -0.36 -18.86 14.09
N ILE A 317 -0.86 -19.43 12.99
CA ILE A 317 -2.16 -20.09 12.90
C ILE A 317 -2.03 -21.50 13.50
N SER A 318 -2.87 -21.83 14.47
CA SER A 318 -2.90 -23.15 15.09
C SER A 318 -3.72 -24.16 14.27
N ASP A 319 -3.80 -25.40 14.76
CA ASP A 319 -4.67 -26.42 14.16
C ASP A 319 -6.14 -25.98 14.13
N GLU A 320 -6.59 -25.19 15.12
CA GLU A 320 -7.95 -24.67 15.20
C GLU A 320 -8.24 -23.70 14.05
N GLY A 321 -7.35 -22.73 13.79
CA GLY A 321 -7.48 -21.81 12.68
C GLY A 321 -7.41 -22.51 11.32
N CYS A 322 -6.55 -23.52 11.19
CA CYS A 322 -6.47 -24.35 9.99
C CYS A 322 -7.77 -25.12 9.71
N LYS A 323 -8.36 -25.71 10.75
CA LYS A 323 -9.64 -26.43 10.65
C LYS A 323 -10.77 -25.51 10.19
N ALA A 324 -10.81 -24.27 10.71
CA ALA A 324 -11.81 -23.29 10.31
C ALA A 324 -11.72 -22.97 8.81
N LEU A 325 -10.52 -22.66 8.31
CA LEU A 325 -10.27 -22.44 6.88
C LEU A 325 -10.63 -23.67 6.03
N ALA A 326 -10.23 -24.86 6.46
CA ALA A 326 -10.50 -26.10 5.74
C ALA A 326 -12.01 -26.42 5.67
N ALA A 327 -12.78 -26.12 6.73
CA ALA A 327 -14.23 -26.29 6.74
C ALA A 327 -14.89 -25.39 5.69
N THR A 328 -14.52 -24.10 5.67
CA THR A 328 -15.01 -23.15 4.67
C THR A 328 -14.73 -23.59 3.23
N LEU A 329 -13.53 -24.11 2.95
CA LEU A 329 -13.18 -24.62 1.61
C LEU A 329 -14.00 -25.87 1.23
N LYS A 330 -14.28 -26.77 2.19
CA LYS A 330 -15.13 -27.95 1.96
C LYS A 330 -16.58 -27.59 1.63
N GLU A 331 -17.06 -26.45 2.14
CA GLU A 331 -18.40 -25.91 1.83
C GLU A 331 -18.47 -25.25 0.44
N GLY A 332 -17.38 -25.26 -0.33
CA GLY A 332 -17.35 -24.78 -1.71
C GLY A 332 -16.83 -23.34 -1.87
N ALA A 333 -16.30 -22.74 -0.81
CA ALA A 333 -15.58 -21.47 -0.91
C ALA A 333 -14.33 -21.61 -1.79
N ALA A 334 -14.03 -20.57 -2.58
CA ALA A 334 -12.90 -20.56 -3.53
C ALA A 334 -12.83 -21.84 -4.42
N PRO A 335 -13.82 -22.07 -5.31
CA PRO A 335 -13.99 -23.34 -6.03
C PRO A 335 -12.81 -23.73 -6.93
N SER A 336 -11.95 -22.78 -7.30
CA SER A 336 -10.76 -23.02 -8.12
C SER A 336 -9.53 -23.43 -7.31
N LEU A 337 -9.62 -23.38 -5.97
CA LEU A 337 -8.51 -23.65 -5.08
C LEU A 337 -8.34 -25.16 -4.96
N LYS A 338 -7.42 -25.70 -5.76
CA LYS A 338 -7.12 -27.13 -5.73
C LYS A 338 -6.35 -27.47 -4.46
N ALA A 339 -6.83 -28.47 -3.71
CA ALA A 339 -5.98 -29.17 -2.76
C ALA A 339 -4.77 -29.69 -3.54
N ARG A 340 -3.56 -29.21 -3.24
CA ARG A 340 -2.35 -29.75 -3.89
C ARG A 340 -2.07 -31.13 -3.29
N ASP A 341 -2.52 -32.18 -3.97
CA ASP A 341 -2.10 -33.55 -3.69
C ASP A 341 -0.57 -33.63 -3.78
N ALA A 342 0.09 -34.03 -2.70
CA ALA A 342 1.54 -34.20 -2.65
C ALA A 342 1.93 -35.65 -3.00
N PRO A 343 2.89 -35.85 -3.91
CA PRO A 343 3.83 -36.96 -3.81
C PRO A 343 5.13 -36.49 -3.14
N LEU A 344 5.64 -37.29 -2.20
CA LEU A 344 6.96 -37.11 -1.59
C LEU A 344 8.06 -37.19 -2.65
N ALA A 345 8.71 -36.05 -2.93
CA ALA A 345 10.16 -35.88 -3.10
C ALA A 345 10.40 -34.53 -3.80
N THR A 346 11.09 -33.62 -3.12
CA THR A 346 11.52 -32.30 -3.64
C THR A 346 10.40 -31.33 -4.01
N ARG A 347 9.70 -30.77 -3.00
CA ARG A 347 9.19 -29.37 -2.93
C ARG A 347 8.17 -29.25 -1.79
N PRO A 348 8.07 -28.09 -1.12
CA PRO A 348 7.29 -27.96 0.11
C PRO A 348 5.77 -27.98 -0.14
N SER A 349 5.07 -28.71 0.72
CA SER A 349 3.71 -29.29 0.66
C SER A 349 2.52 -28.29 0.65
N PRO A 350 1.24 -28.72 0.46
CA PRO A 350 0.10 -27.84 0.18
C PRO A 350 -0.19 -26.88 1.33
N ALA A 351 -0.80 -25.72 1.04
CA ALA A 351 -1.40 -24.77 1.99
C ALA A 351 -0.96 -24.98 3.45
N GLN A 352 0.32 -24.74 3.72
CA GLN A 352 0.85 -24.83 5.08
C GLN A 352 0.50 -23.51 5.75
N CYS A 353 -0.38 -23.55 6.74
CA CYS A 353 -0.26 -22.65 7.87
C CYS A 353 1.00 -23.01 8.66
#